data_AF-A0A8J8A1U1-F1
#
_entry.id   AF-A0A8J8A1U1-F1
#
_cell.length_a   1.000
_cell.length_b   1.000
_cell.length_c   1.000
_cell.angle_alpha   90.00
_cell.angle_beta   90.00
_cell.angle_gamma   90.00
#
_symmetry.space_group_name_H-M   'P 1'
#
loop_
_entity.id
_entity.type
_entity.pdbx_description
1 polymer ?
#
loop_
_entity_poly.entity_id
_entity_poly.type
_entity_poly.pdbx_seq_one_letter_code
_entity_poly.pdbx_strand_id
1 'polypeptide(L)'
;MRVVVIGLDGATWELIKPWAEKGELPTFKKLMENGSWGYLESTIPPVTGPAWVSFATGKNPGKHGIFDFVYLENGRLKLHTSKDIKAKPFYDFLSKKGLKNIIISLPLSFPPTSEFNGIMISDFLYPQQDTFPSSKRQYLDGLDIVPDLTKTPKRELLNELIRTLKNRIKLAQTLFLNEEWDFYFVWIGETDSVSHHFWKDLKGNGYLKEQVKAVFRISDEFLRWVLGNLQENDILIIMSDHGFGHYPYVIHLNKLLKDRGYLKTVIKDVSQDETLSKRISESGTKKKISYIKPPKILLKLATHPILKPISRKIYRLLFKSKQIGLVESVDFKNSRAFVPTSESWSIYLNVNDTHERERIRNELINLLNKLEFNGKKVFKRVFTREEIYSGPFVDFAPDILFLTNGFFVDAAVSVDKLVEPYKPASFHELFGIFLAYGPGIKKGQRVNAKIYDIAPTILHIFGLPLPNDMDGRVLMEIFEENSEFAKRKPKYVDPSYYEKKQEDEKLKKAIKNLKLKSKI
;
A
#
# COMPACT_ATOMS: atom_id res chain seq x y z
N MET A 1 -25.33 -2.40 -15.27
CA MET A 1 -23.97 -2.98 -15.29
C MET A 1 -23.28 -2.48 -14.04
N ARG A 2 -22.81 -3.38 -13.17
CA ARG A 2 -22.06 -2.99 -11.96
C ARG A 2 -20.74 -3.75 -11.90
N VAL A 3 -19.77 -3.19 -11.21
CA VAL A 3 -18.44 -3.80 -11.03
C VAL A 3 -18.10 -3.85 -9.55
N VAL A 4 -17.79 -5.04 -9.07
CA VAL A 4 -17.30 -5.31 -7.71
C VAL A 4 -15.82 -5.65 -7.79
N VAL A 5 -14.99 -4.98 -6.99
CA VAL A 5 -13.57 -5.27 -6.85
C VAL A 5 -13.28 -5.63 -5.39
N ILE A 6 -12.73 -6.82 -5.18
CA ILE A 6 -12.22 -7.24 -3.87
C ILE A 6 -10.70 -7.23 -3.92
N GLY A 7 -10.10 -6.26 -3.24
CA GLY A 7 -8.66 -6.16 -3.05
C GLY A 7 -8.22 -6.99 -1.86
N LEU A 8 -7.43 -8.03 -2.08
CA LEU A 8 -6.82 -8.84 -1.04
C LEU A 8 -5.35 -8.46 -0.95
N ASP A 9 -4.99 -7.60 -0.01
CA ASP A 9 -3.62 -7.07 0.08
C ASP A 9 -2.62 -8.21 0.33
N GLY A 10 -1.50 -8.21 -0.39
CA GLY A 10 -0.47 -9.24 -0.28
C GLY A 10 -0.89 -10.69 -0.62
N ALA A 11 -2.04 -10.92 -1.26
CA ALA A 11 -2.48 -12.26 -1.62
C ALA A 11 -1.62 -12.86 -2.74
N THR A 12 -1.22 -14.12 -2.55
CA THR A 12 -0.34 -14.86 -3.48
C THR A 12 -0.94 -16.20 -3.91
N TRP A 13 -0.73 -16.56 -5.18
CA TRP A 13 -1.07 -17.89 -5.68
C TRP A 13 -0.27 -19.01 -5.00
N GLU A 14 0.87 -18.70 -4.38
CA GLU A 14 1.65 -19.69 -3.61
C GLU A 14 0.85 -20.26 -2.42
N LEU A 15 -0.07 -19.48 -1.85
CA LEU A 15 -0.94 -19.89 -0.76
C LEU A 15 -2.32 -20.32 -1.28
N ILE A 16 -2.97 -19.47 -2.09
CA ILE A 16 -4.37 -19.65 -2.47
C ILE A 16 -4.56 -20.90 -3.34
N LYS A 17 -3.72 -21.11 -4.36
CA LYS A 17 -3.91 -22.21 -5.31
C LYS A 17 -3.82 -23.59 -4.64
N PRO A 18 -2.78 -23.91 -3.83
CA PRO A 18 -2.73 -25.19 -3.12
C PRO A 18 -3.89 -25.42 -2.16
N TRP A 19 -4.41 -24.37 -1.52
CA TRP A 19 -5.55 -24.48 -0.62
C TRP A 19 -6.88 -24.65 -1.37
N ALA A 20 -7.05 -23.98 -2.50
CA ALA A 20 -8.20 -24.17 -3.39
C ALA A 20 -8.25 -25.60 -3.95
N GLU A 21 -7.10 -26.13 -4.41
CA GLU A 21 -6.98 -27.50 -4.92
C GLU A 21 -7.30 -28.57 -3.86
N LYS A 22 -6.95 -28.31 -2.59
CA LYS A 22 -7.29 -29.15 -1.44
C LYS A 22 -8.74 -29.00 -0.95
N GLY A 23 -9.52 -28.10 -1.54
CA GLY A 23 -10.90 -27.82 -1.13
C GLY A 23 -11.03 -26.95 0.13
N GLU A 24 -9.93 -26.36 0.63
CA GLU A 24 -9.97 -25.43 1.78
C GLU A 24 -10.49 -24.03 1.40
N LEU A 25 -10.36 -23.65 0.12
CA LEU A 25 -10.86 -22.40 -0.46
C LEU A 25 -11.76 -22.70 -1.69
N PRO A 26 -12.97 -23.24 -1.47
CA PRO A 26 -13.82 -23.72 -2.56
C PRO A 26 -14.33 -22.62 -3.48
N THR A 27 -14.49 -21.39 -2.99
CA THR A 27 -14.97 -20.28 -3.81
C THR A 27 -13.89 -19.82 -4.79
N PHE A 28 -12.64 -19.69 -4.32
CA PHE A 28 -11.51 -19.47 -5.21
C PHE A 28 -11.38 -20.55 -6.28
N LYS A 29 -11.52 -21.83 -5.91
CA LYS A 29 -11.50 -22.93 -6.89
C LYS A 29 -12.56 -22.74 -7.98
N LYS A 30 -13.81 -22.49 -7.58
CA LYS A 30 -14.92 -22.23 -8.51
C LYS A 30 -14.62 -21.05 -9.43
N LEU A 31 -14.10 -19.96 -8.87
CA LEU A 31 -13.78 -18.75 -9.62
C LEU A 31 -12.63 -18.96 -10.61
N MET A 32 -11.61 -19.73 -10.24
CA MET A 32 -10.50 -20.11 -11.12
C MET A 32 -10.97 -21.00 -12.29
N GLU A 33 -11.94 -21.88 -12.06
CA GLU A 33 -12.50 -22.75 -13.10
C GLU A 33 -13.43 -21.98 -14.06
N ASN A 34 -14.18 -21.01 -13.54
CA ASN A 34 -15.26 -20.33 -14.26
C ASN A 34 -14.97 -18.87 -14.62
N GLY A 35 -13.74 -18.39 -14.38
CA GLY A 35 -13.33 -17.02 -14.65
C GLY A 35 -11.95 -16.96 -15.31
N SER A 36 -11.52 -15.74 -15.62
CA SER A 36 -10.18 -15.45 -16.14
C SER A 36 -9.25 -15.13 -14.98
N TRP A 37 -8.07 -15.74 -14.89
CA TRP A 37 -7.18 -15.53 -13.75
C TRP A 37 -5.71 -15.74 -14.06
N GLY A 38 -4.85 -15.12 -13.26
CA GLY A 38 -3.41 -15.27 -13.36
C GLY A 38 -2.67 -14.25 -12.51
N TYR A 39 -1.47 -13.86 -12.93
CA TYR A 39 -0.62 -12.99 -12.14
C TYR A 39 -0.94 -11.51 -12.41
N LEU A 40 -0.93 -10.72 -11.33
CA LEU A 40 -0.93 -9.26 -11.40
C LEU A 40 0.46 -8.75 -11.00
N GLU A 41 1.17 -8.16 -11.94
CA GLU A 41 2.45 -7.49 -11.68
C GLU A 41 2.20 -6.16 -10.94
N SER A 42 2.84 -6.00 -9.79
CA SER A 42 2.81 -4.77 -8.99
C SER A 42 3.60 -3.63 -9.65
N THR A 43 3.67 -2.49 -8.96
CA THR A 43 4.74 -1.51 -9.22
C THR A 43 6.10 -2.10 -8.85
N ILE A 44 7.17 -1.50 -9.36
CA ILE A 44 8.53 -1.78 -8.88
C ILE A 44 8.99 -0.56 -8.08
N PRO A 45 9.40 -0.72 -6.80
CA PRO A 45 9.23 -1.92 -5.97
C PRO A 45 7.76 -2.23 -5.65
N PRO A 46 7.45 -3.49 -5.24
CA PRO A 46 6.09 -3.92 -4.90
C PRO A 46 5.68 -3.41 -3.51
N VAL A 47 5.37 -2.12 -3.43
CA VAL A 47 4.99 -1.42 -2.19
C VAL A 47 3.53 -1.03 -2.27
N THR A 48 2.78 -1.31 -1.21
CA THR A 48 1.33 -1.13 -1.11
C THR A 48 0.86 0.28 -1.51
N GLY A 49 1.50 1.33 -0.98
CA GLY A 49 1.15 2.73 -1.26
C GLY A 49 1.13 3.09 -2.74
N PRO A 50 2.27 3.04 -3.46
CA PRO A 50 2.30 3.33 -4.90
C PRO A 50 1.45 2.34 -5.71
N ALA A 51 1.37 1.07 -5.32
CA ALA A 51 0.62 0.05 -6.03
C ALA A 51 -0.91 0.36 -6.04
N TRP A 52 -1.53 0.64 -4.90
CA TRP A 52 -2.96 0.98 -4.86
C TRP A 52 -3.28 2.31 -5.56
N VAL A 53 -2.36 3.28 -5.55
CA VAL A 53 -2.51 4.52 -6.34
C VAL A 53 -2.40 4.22 -7.85
N SER A 54 -1.51 3.31 -8.25
CA SER A 54 -1.40 2.85 -9.64
C SER A 54 -2.66 2.11 -10.09
N PHE A 55 -3.26 1.26 -9.24
CA PHE A 55 -4.59 0.68 -9.46
C PHE A 55 -5.65 1.77 -9.66
N ALA A 56 -5.70 2.75 -8.75
CA ALA A 56 -6.74 3.77 -8.75
C ALA A 56 -6.62 4.72 -9.95
N THR A 57 -5.43 4.94 -10.49
CA THR A 57 -5.18 5.95 -11.55
C THR A 57 -4.92 5.35 -12.92
N GLY A 58 -4.58 4.06 -13.01
CA GLY A 58 -4.12 3.42 -14.24
C GLY A 58 -2.76 3.93 -14.70
N LYS A 59 -1.95 4.50 -13.81
CA LYS A 59 -0.67 5.15 -14.13
C LYS A 59 0.45 4.63 -13.25
N ASN A 60 1.68 4.75 -13.74
CA ASN A 60 2.90 4.43 -12.99
C ASN A 60 3.27 5.55 -11.98
N PRO A 61 4.12 5.26 -10.98
CA PRO A 61 4.57 6.24 -9.98
C PRO A 61 5.11 7.56 -10.52
N GLY A 62 5.85 7.54 -11.64
CA GLY A 62 6.37 8.74 -12.29
C GLY A 62 5.30 9.72 -12.81
N LYS A 63 4.04 9.27 -12.96
CA LYS A 63 2.91 10.12 -13.36
C LYS A 63 2.01 10.56 -12.21
N HIS A 64 1.85 9.74 -11.17
CA HIS A 64 1.00 10.09 -10.03
C HIS A 64 1.77 10.66 -8.82
N GLY A 65 3.10 10.57 -8.82
CA GLY A 65 3.98 11.24 -7.85
C GLY A 65 4.07 10.56 -6.48
N ILE A 66 3.61 9.32 -6.35
CA ILE A 66 3.66 8.55 -5.10
C ILE A 66 4.62 7.38 -5.32
N PHE A 67 5.72 7.32 -4.57
CA PHE A 67 6.75 6.27 -4.67
C PHE A 67 6.85 5.39 -3.42
N ASP A 68 6.25 5.84 -2.31
CA ASP A 68 6.24 5.22 -0.99
C ASP A 68 5.02 5.81 -0.23
N PHE A 69 4.71 5.32 0.97
CA PHE A 69 3.81 5.98 1.90
C PHE A 69 4.35 7.31 2.43
N VAL A 70 5.67 7.51 2.39
CA VAL A 70 6.34 8.71 2.89
C VAL A 70 7.13 9.45 1.82
N TYR A 71 7.29 10.76 2.02
CA TYR A 71 8.23 11.58 1.25
C TYR A 71 9.15 12.35 2.19
N LEU A 72 10.28 12.81 1.64
CA LEU A 72 11.22 13.66 2.35
C LEU A 72 10.90 15.13 2.10
N GLU A 73 10.72 15.89 3.17
CA GLU A 73 10.58 17.34 3.13
C GLU A 73 11.48 17.98 4.19
N ASN A 74 12.38 18.87 3.78
CA ASN A 74 13.28 19.59 4.70
C ASN A 74 14.07 18.65 5.65
N GLY A 75 14.49 17.48 5.14
CA GLY A 75 15.23 16.48 5.92
C GLY A 75 14.37 15.68 6.91
N ARG A 76 13.04 15.73 6.79
CA ARG A 76 12.08 14.99 7.63
C ARG A 76 11.16 14.14 6.76
N LEU A 77 10.87 12.93 7.22
CA LEU A 77 9.88 12.06 6.58
C LEU A 77 8.48 12.54 6.95
N LYS A 78 7.64 12.69 5.94
CA LYS A 78 6.21 13.02 6.06
C LYS A 78 5.38 11.93 5.41
N LEU A 79 4.21 11.67 5.96
CA LEU A 79 3.25 10.75 5.37
C LEU A 79 2.53 11.44 4.21
N HIS A 80 2.36 10.74 3.10
CA HIS A 80 1.47 11.17 2.03
C HIS A 80 0.01 11.14 2.49
N THR A 81 -0.80 11.96 1.84
CA THR A 81 -2.26 11.96 1.92
C THR A 81 -2.85 11.85 0.51
N SER A 82 -4.15 11.63 0.40
CA SER A 82 -4.84 11.60 -0.90
C SER A 82 -4.63 12.88 -1.73
N LYS A 83 -4.35 14.02 -1.08
CA LYS A 83 -4.09 15.33 -1.73
C LYS A 83 -2.73 15.41 -2.42
N ASP A 84 -1.81 14.49 -2.10
CA ASP A 84 -0.49 14.46 -2.71
C ASP A 84 -0.49 13.75 -4.06
N ILE A 85 -1.52 12.95 -4.35
CA ILE A 85 -1.69 12.22 -5.62
C ILE A 85 -1.88 13.24 -6.76
N LYS A 86 -1.02 13.18 -7.78
CA LYS A 86 -1.00 14.11 -8.91
C LYS A 86 -1.77 13.63 -10.15
N ALA A 87 -2.53 12.55 -10.01
CA ALA A 87 -3.35 11.98 -11.07
C ALA A 87 -4.79 11.75 -10.58
N LYS A 88 -5.75 11.89 -11.50
CA LYS A 88 -7.16 11.62 -11.21
C LYS A 88 -7.41 10.11 -11.15
N PRO A 89 -8.09 9.61 -10.10
CA PRO A 89 -8.48 8.21 -10.03
C PRO A 89 -9.64 7.90 -10.99
N PHE A 90 -9.74 6.65 -11.45
CA PHE A 90 -10.74 6.27 -12.45
C PHE A 90 -12.17 6.42 -11.96
N TYR A 91 -12.40 6.24 -10.65
CA TYR A 91 -13.72 6.39 -10.04
C TYR A 91 -14.25 7.83 -10.08
N ASP A 92 -13.40 8.84 -10.28
CA ASP A 92 -13.84 10.21 -10.53
C ASP A 92 -14.40 10.36 -11.96
N PHE A 93 -13.88 9.61 -12.94
CA PHE A 93 -14.46 9.57 -14.28
C PHE A 93 -15.83 8.86 -14.27
N LEU A 94 -15.99 7.84 -13.42
CA LEU A 94 -17.29 7.21 -13.16
C LEU A 94 -18.26 8.24 -12.55
N SER A 95 -17.82 8.98 -11.53
CA SER A 95 -18.63 10.02 -10.87
C SER A 95 -19.06 11.15 -11.82
N LYS A 96 -18.18 11.60 -12.72
CA LYS A 96 -18.51 12.57 -13.78
C LYS A 96 -19.54 12.05 -14.80
N LYS A 97 -19.85 10.75 -14.78
CA LYS A 97 -20.91 10.12 -15.58
C LYS A 97 -22.17 9.85 -14.76
N GLY A 98 -22.22 10.33 -13.52
CA GLY A 98 -23.33 10.16 -12.60
C GLY A 98 -23.33 8.79 -11.90
N LEU A 99 -22.31 7.95 -12.14
CA LEU A 99 -22.20 6.64 -11.51
C LEU A 99 -21.83 6.81 -10.03
N LYS A 100 -22.38 5.93 -9.19
CA LYS A 100 -22.19 5.92 -7.74
C LYS A 100 -21.11 4.92 -7.36
N ASN A 101 -20.14 5.37 -6.57
CA ASN A 101 -19.05 4.53 -6.08
C ASN A 101 -19.20 4.23 -4.59
N ILE A 102 -18.98 2.99 -4.18
CA ILE A 102 -18.73 2.65 -2.78
C ILE A 102 -17.30 2.13 -2.68
N ILE A 103 -16.47 2.78 -1.88
CA ILE A 103 -15.05 2.43 -1.70
C ILE A 103 -14.75 2.27 -0.22
N ILE A 104 -14.33 1.09 0.20
CA ILE A 104 -14.04 0.76 1.60
C ILE A 104 -12.54 0.55 1.78
N SER A 105 -11.90 1.49 2.49
CA SER A 105 -10.51 1.42 2.94
C SER A 105 -9.45 1.27 1.84
N LEU A 106 -9.68 1.86 0.67
CA LEU A 106 -8.66 1.93 -0.39
C LEU A 106 -7.45 2.76 0.10
N PRO A 107 -6.23 2.21 0.18
CA PRO A 107 -5.09 2.93 0.73
C PRO A 107 -4.81 4.26 0.02
N LEU A 108 -4.51 5.30 0.79
CA LEU A 108 -4.20 6.65 0.32
C LEU A 108 -5.33 7.36 -0.45
N SER A 109 -6.59 6.92 -0.32
CA SER A 109 -7.71 7.50 -1.07
C SER A 109 -8.54 8.53 -0.30
N PHE A 110 -8.41 8.59 1.03
CA PHE A 110 -9.28 9.44 1.87
C PHE A 110 -8.59 10.74 2.33
N PRO A 111 -9.31 11.89 2.35
CA PRO A 111 -10.66 12.12 1.83
C PRO A 111 -10.70 12.07 0.28
N PRO A 112 -11.87 11.75 -0.31
CA PRO A 112 -12.01 11.71 -1.76
C PRO A 112 -11.91 13.11 -2.38
N THR A 113 -11.77 13.15 -3.71
CA THR A 113 -11.79 14.40 -4.48
C THR A 113 -13.18 15.03 -4.47
N SER A 114 -13.29 16.30 -4.88
CA SER A 114 -14.57 16.99 -5.02
C SER A 114 -15.46 16.43 -6.15
N GLU A 115 -14.91 15.59 -7.04
CA GLU A 115 -15.66 14.96 -8.13
C GLU A 115 -16.33 13.67 -7.68
N PHE A 116 -15.92 13.10 -6.54
CA PHE A 116 -16.38 11.80 -6.07
C PHE A 116 -17.88 11.81 -5.74
N ASN A 117 -18.59 10.88 -6.36
CA ASN A 117 -20.01 10.62 -6.17
C ASN A 117 -20.21 9.24 -5.54
N GLY A 118 -20.64 9.21 -4.28
CA GLY A 118 -20.96 7.97 -3.56
C GLY A 118 -20.48 7.98 -2.12
N ILE A 119 -20.09 6.80 -1.61
CA ILE A 119 -19.66 6.60 -0.22
C ILE A 119 -18.21 6.12 -0.18
N MET A 120 -17.38 6.77 0.62
CA MET A 120 -16.01 6.33 0.88
C MET A 120 -15.79 6.15 2.37
N ILE A 121 -15.26 5.00 2.78
CA ILE A 121 -14.79 4.72 4.14
C ILE A 121 -13.28 4.92 4.17
N SER A 122 -12.79 5.64 5.16
CA SER A 122 -11.37 5.97 5.29
C SER A 122 -10.47 4.72 5.31
N ASP A 123 -9.26 4.88 4.80
CA ASP A 123 -8.20 3.89 4.93
C ASP A 123 -7.41 4.05 6.25
N PHE A 124 -6.49 3.12 6.50
CA PHE A 124 -5.74 3.03 7.75
C PHE A 124 -4.70 4.15 7.94
N LEU A 125 -4.36 4.91 6.89
CA LEU A 125 -3.44 6.06 6.98
C LEU A 125 -4.15 7.32 7.48
N TYR A 126 -5.48 7.39 7.32
CA TYR A 126 -6.24 8.53 7.81
C TYR A 126 -6.26 8.51 9.34
N PRO A 127 -6.02 9.64 10.05
CA PRO A 127 -5.77 9.64 11.49
C PRO A 127 -6.88 9.05 12.38
N GLN A 128 -8.09 8.94 11.84
CA GLN A 128 -9.26 8.39 12.54
C GLN A 128 -10.16 7.68 11.53
N GLN A 129 -10.97 6.72 11.97
CA GLN A 129 -11.99 6.13 11.11
C GLN A 129 -13.09 7.15 10.76
N ASP A 130 -13.39 7.31 9.48
CA ASP A 130 -14.33 8.31 8.98
C ASP A 130 -15.02 7.90 7.67
N THR A 131 -16.03 8.68 7.28
CA THR A 131 -16.82 8.46 6.06
C THR A 131 -16.99 9.73 5.24
N PHE A 132 -17.02 9.60 3.93
CA PHE A 132 -17.55 10.59 3.01
C PHE A 132 -18.83 10.06 2.36
N PRO A 133 -19.94 10.83 2.31
CA PRO A 133 -20.15 12.03 3.10
C PRO A 133 -20.22 11.71 4.60
N SER A 134 -19.96 12.71 5.46
CA SER A 134 -19.96 12.53 6.92
C SER A 134 -21.32 12.08 7.48
N SER A 135 -22.42 12.31 6.75
CA SER A 135 -23.76 11.81 7.10
C SER A 135 -23.88 10.29 7.12
N LYS A 136 -22.91 9.57 6.54
CA LYS A 136 -22.87 8.10 6.51
C LYS A 136 -22.08 7.50 7.68
N ARG A 137 -21.62 8.32 8.64
CA ARG A 137 -20.77 7.88 9.76
C ARG A 137 -21.41 6.82 10.64
N GLN A 138 -22.75 6.78 10.72
CA GLN A 138 -23.53 5.75 11.44
C GLN A 138 -23.21 4.31 11.01
N TYR A 139 -22.73 4.08 9.78
CA TYR A 139 -22.34 2.74 9.33
C TYR A 139 -21.13 2.19 10.10
N LEU A 140 -20.35 3.05 10.75
CA LEU A 140 -19.17 2.67 11.53
C LEU A 140 -19.49 2.40 13.01
N ASP A 141 -20.74 2.58 13.44
CA ASP A 141 -21.12 2.47 14.85
C ASP A 141 -20.85 1.04 15.38
N GLY A 142 -19.97 0.94 16.37
CA GLY A 142 -19.55 -0.34 16.96
C GLY A 142 -18.66 -1.20 16.05
N LEU A 143 -18.17 -0.67 14.93
CA LEU A 143 -17.31 -1.38 13.98
C LEU A 143 -15.95 -0.70 13.87
N ASP A 144 -14.97 -1.26 14.58
CA ASP A 144 -13.56 -0.94 14.35
C ASP A 144 -12.99 -1.85 13.25
N ILE A 145 -12.49 -1.23 12.19
CA ILE A 145 -12.00 -1.90 10.97
C ILE A 145 -10.50 -1.66 10.74
N VAL A 146 -9.79 -1.02 11.68
CA VAL A 146 -8.35 -0.79 11.58
C VAL A 146 -7.65 -1.58 12.68
N PRO A 147 -6.91 -2.66 12.35
CA PRO A 147 -6.33 -3.52 13.38
C PRO A 147 -5.22 -2.81 14.16
N ASP A 148 -5.19 -3.03 15.47
CA ASP A 148 -4.03 -2.68 16.30
C ASP A 148 -2.91 -3.70 16.10
N LEU A 149 -1.94 -3.39 15.24
CA LEU A 149 -0.81 -4.27 14.94
C LEU A 149 0.19 -4.42 16.08
N THR A 150 0.04 -3.64 17.18
CA THR A 150 0.93 -3.71 18.34
C THR A 150 0.58 -4.82 19.33
N LYS A 151 -0.54 -5.54 19.11
CA LYS A 151 -1.02 -6.61 19.99
C LYS A 151 0.00 -7.74 20.14
N THR A 152 0.19 -8.17 21.39
CA THR A 152 1.09 -9.27 21.77
C THR A 152 0.49 -10.02 22.96
N PRO A 153 0.58 -11.36 23.04
CA PRO A 153 1.31 -12.27 22.15
C PRO A 153 0.66 -12.43 20.77
N LYS A 154 1.35 -13.11 19.82
CA LYS A 154 0.87 -13.35 18.45
C LYS A 154 -0.59 -13.84 18.35
N ARG A 155 -1.08 -14.58 19.34
CA ARG A 155 -2.48 -15.05 19.37
C ARG A 155 -3.47 -13.88 19.50
N GLU A 156 -3.15 -12.86 20.28
CA GLU A 156 -3.99 -11.66 20.41
C GLU A 156 -3.99 -10.84 19.12
N LEU A 157 -2.84 -10.70 18.47
CA LEU A 157 -2.75 -10.08 17.14
C LEU A 157 -3.63 -10.82 16.12
N LEU A 158 -3.59 -12.16 16.11
CA LEU A 158 -4.44 -12.93 15.20
C LEU A 158 -5.94 -12.75 15.50
N ASN A 159 -6.32 -12.72 16.78
CA ASN A 159 -7.71 -12.45 17.17
C ASN A 159 -8.16 -11.05 16.74
N GLU A 160 -7.29 -10.05 16.86
CA GLU A 160 -7.52 -8.69 16.42
C GLU A 160 -7.74 -8.62 14.91
N LEU A 161 -6.86 -9.22 14.11
CA LEU A 161 -6.99 -9.30 12.66
C LEU A 161 -8.30 -9.99 12.25
N ILE A 162 -8.66 -11.12 12.89
CA ILE A 162 -9.94 -11.80 12.60
C ILE A 162 -11.14 -10.91 12.96
N ARG A 163 -11.06 -10.16 14.06
CA ARG A 163 -12.12 -9.25 14.52
C ARG A 163 -12.33 -8.11 13.51
N THR A 164 -11.26 -7.42 13.11
CA THR A 164 -11.36 -6.30 12.15
C THR A 164 -11.78 -6.77 10.77
N LEU A 165 -11.31 -7.93 10.31
CA LEU A 165 -11.77 -8.54 9.06
C LEU A 165 -13.29 -8.77 9.07
N LYS A 166 -13.82 -9.37 10.15
CA LYS A 166 -15.26 -9.60 10.29
C LYS A 166 -16.05 -8.31 10.35
N ASN A 167 -15.55 -7.29 11.06
CA ASN A 167 -16.17 -5.98 11.12
C ASN A 167 -16.21 -5.31 9.74
N ARG A 168 -15.10 -5.38 9.00
CA ARG A 168 -14.97 -4.86 7.64
C ARG A 168 -15.92 -5.56 6.67
N ILE A 169 -16.01 -6.88 6.73
CA ILE A 169 -16.97 -7.67 5.94
C ILE A 169 -18.40 -7.29 6.29
N LYS A 170 -18.73 -7.16 7.57
CA LYS A 170 -20.08 -6.74 8.00
C LYS A 170 -20.42 -5.34 7.47
N LEU A 171 -19.50 -4.40 7.56
CA LEU A 171 -19.64 -3.06 6.99
C LEU A 171 -19.87 -3.14 5.47
N ALA A 172 -19.05 -3.94 4.78
CA ALA A 172 -19.17 -4.14 3.34
C ALA A 172 -20.55 -4.69 2.97
N GLN A 173 -20.97 -5.81 3.57
CA GLN A 173 -22.28 -6.41 3.34
C GLN A 173 -23.42 -5.42 3.60
N THR A 174 -23.31 -4.62 4.67
CA THR A 174 -24.32 -3.61 5.01
C THR A 174 -24.43 -2.53 3.94
N LEU A 175 -23.30 -1.96 3.49
CA LEU A 175 -23.30 -0.95 2.43
C LEU A 175 -23.74 -1.53 1.08
N PHE A 176 -23.35 -2.77 0.78
CA PHE A 176 -23.69 -3.43 -0.48
C PHE A 176 -25.21 -3.62 -0.64
N LEU A 177 -25.91 -3.95 0.46
CA LEU A 177 -27.35 -4.23 0.47
C LEU A 177 -28.22 -2.97 0.62
N ASN A 178 -27.74 -1.94 1.32
CA ASN A 178 -28.57 -0.80 1.73
C ASN A 178 -28.31 0.50 0.95
N GLU A 179 -27.30 0.53 0.08
CA GLU A 179 -26.94 1.72 -0.70
C GLU A 179 -26.91 1.40 -2.19
N GLU A 180 -27.17 2.41 -3.01
CA GLU A 180 -27.07 2.30 -4.47
C GLU A 180 -25.63 2.53 -4.92
N TRP A 181 -25.14 1.65 -5.80
CA TRP A 181 -23.79 1.71 -6.33
C TRP A 181 -23.70 1.07 -7.73
N ASP A 182 -22.78 1.60 -8.53
CA ASP A 182 -22.36 1.06 -9.83
C ASP A 182 -20.97 0.43 -9.73
N PHE A 183 -20.08 1.06 -8.96
CA PHE A 183 -18.75 0.54 -8.65
C PHE A 183 -18.60 0.31 -7.16
N TYR A 184 -18.12 -0.86 -6.77
CA TYR A 184 -17.99 -1.27 -5.38
C TYR A 184 -16.60 -1.86 -5.12
N PHE A 185 -15.87 -1.31 -4.15
CA PHE A 185 -14.53 -1.75 -3.81
C PHE A 185 -14.39 -2.01 -2.30
N VAL A 186 -13.77 -3.14 -1.97
CA VAL A 186 -13.37 -3.48 -0.58
C VAL A 186 -11.92 -3.89 -0.56
N TRP A 187 -11.14 -3.21 0.28
CA TRP A 187 -9.77 -3.61 0.59
C TRP A 187 -9.73 -4.48 1.85
N ILE A 188 -9.13 -5.65 1.76
CA ILE A 188 -8.87 -6.58 2.87
C ILE A 188 -7.36 -6.60 3.10
N GLY A 189 -6.91 -5.88 4.12
CA GLY A 189 -5.50 -5.79 4.52
C GLY A 189 -5.04 -6.91 5.44
N GLU A 190 -5.99 -7.63 6.04
CA GLU A 190 -5.67 -8.66 7.02
C GLU A 190 -4.89 -9.83 6.40
N THR A 191 -5.01 -10.05 5.08
CA THR A 191 -4.23 -11.05 4.32
C THR A 191 -2.74 -10.69 4.23
N ASP A 192 -2.40 -9.40 4.06
CA ASP A 192 -1.02 -8.90 4.11
C ASP A 192 -0.46 -9.01 5.53
N SER A 193 -1.23 -8.54 6.52
CA SER A 193 -0.83 -8.55 7.93
C SER A 193 -0.50 -9.96 8.43
N VAL A 194 -1.31 -10.98 8.08
CA VAL A 194 -0.97 -12.36 8.44
C VAL A 194 0.24 -12.89 7.68
N SER A 195 0.45 -12.45 6.44
CA SER A 195 1.59 -12.87 5.61
C SER A 195 2.91 -12.32 6.14
N HIS A 196 2.95 -11.10 6.67
CA HIS A 196 4.10 -10.55 7.40
C HIS A 196 4.38 -11.28 8.72
N HIS A 197 3.36 -11.54 9.53
CA HIS A 197 3.56 -11.94 10.94
C HIS A 197 3.53 -13.45 11.17
N PHE A 198 2.94 -14.23 10.26
CA PHE A 198 2.61 -15.65 10.48
C PHE A 198 2.99 -16.54 9.29
N TRP A 199 3.99 -16.16 8.48
CA TRP A 199 4.39 -16.94 7.30
C TRP A 199 4.71 -18.41 7.60
N LYS A 200 5.44 -18.68 8.70
CA LYS A 200 5.74 -20.05 9.13
C LYS A 200 4.46 -20.84 9.42
N ASP A 201 3.47 -20.22 10.05
CA ASP A 201 2.17 -20.82 10.33
C ASP A 201 1.38 -21.06 9.02
N LEU A 202 1.37 -20.10 8.09
CA LEU A 202 0.72 -20.21 6.77
C LEU A 202 1.33 -21.35 5.93
N LYS A 203 2.64 -21.55 6.00
CA LYS A 203 3.34 -22.69 5.36
C LYS A 203 3.13 -24.02 6.10
N GLY A 204 2.33 -24.06 7.16
CA GLY A 204 1.97 -25.28 7.89
C GLY A 204 2.94 -25.70 8.99
N ASN A 205 3.97 -24.89 9.26
CA ASN A 205 5.08 -25.23 10.16
C ASN A 205 4.98 -24.55 11.55
N GLY A 206 3.90 -23.82 11.80
CA GLY A 206 3.68 -23.08 13.05
C GLY A 206 2.53 -23.62 13.90
N TYR A 207 2.45 -23.16 15.16
CA TYR A 207 1.48 -23.62 16.14
C TYR A 207 0.08 -23.00 15.94
N LEU A 208 -0.03 -21.93 15.14
CA LEU A 208 -1.28 -21.28 14.77
C LEU A 208 -1.71 -21.59 13.33
N LYS A 209 -1.13 -22.64 12.71
CA LYS A 209 -1.32 -22.95 11.28
C LYS A 209 -2.78 -23.07 10.83
N GLU A 210 -3.68 -23.57 11.66
CA GLU A 210 -5.10 -23.66 11.31
C GLU A 210 -5.85 -22.34 11.57
N GLN A 211 -5.47 -21.62 12.62
CA GLN A 211 -6.09 -20.36 13.01
C GLN A 211 -5.73 -19.24 12.02
N VAL A 212 -4.49 -19.19 11.54
CA VAL A 212 -4.07 -18.15 10.58
C VAL A 212 -4.76 -18.32 9.22
N LYS A 213 -4.99 -19.57 8.80
CA LYS A 213 -5.78 -19.86 7.59
C LYS A 213 -7.22 -19.37 7.67
N ALA A 214 -7.76 -19.14 8.88
CA ALA A 214 -9.10 -18.60 9.04
C ALA A 214 -9.27 -17.24 8.35
N VAL A 215 -8.23 -16.41 8.26
CA VAL A 215 -8.28 -15.13 7.53
C VAL A 215 -8.61 -15.35 6.05
N PHE A 216 -7.97 -16.32 5.41
CA PHE A 216 -8.25 -16.67 4.01
C PHE A 216 -9.59 -17.40 3.85
N ARG A 217 -9.97 -18.28 4.80
CA ARG A 217 -11.28 -18.96 4.76
C ARG A 217 -12.44 -17.98 4.93
N ILE A 218 -12.35 -17.03 5.85
CA ILE A 218 -13.34 -15.95 6.04
C ILE A 218 -13.42 -15.09 4.77
N SER A 219 -12.28 -14.81 4.13
CA SER A 219 -12.26 -14.08 2.86
C SER A 219 -12.94 -14.88 1.73
N ASP A 220 -12.70 -16.19 1.63
CA ASP A 220 -13.39 -17.08 0.68
C ASP A 220 -14.91 -17.15 0.94
N GLU A 221 -15.32 -17.20 2.21
CA GLU A 221 -16.73 -17.12 2.61
C GLU A 221 -17.37 -15.79 2.22
N PHE A 222 -16.63 -14.68 2.35
CA PHE A 222 -17.09 -13.38 1.88
C PHE A 222 -17.22 -13.35 0.35
N LEU A 223 -16.27 -13.90 -0.39
CA LEU A 223 -16.39 -14.05 -1.85
C LEU A 223 -17.62 -14.89 -2.23
N ARG A 224 -17.92 -15.97 -1.48
CA ARG A 224 -19.13 -16.77 -1.68
C ARG A 224 -20.39 -15.93 -1.49
N TRP A 225 -20.41 -15.10 -0.45
CA TRP A 225 -21.50 -14.18 -0.18
C TRP A 225 -21.64 -13.15 -1.32
N VAL A 226 -20.54 -12.56 -1.79
CA VAL A 226 -20.55 -11.61 -2.92
C VAL A 226 -21.17 -12.27 -4.14
N LEU A 227 -20.70 -13.47 -4.53
CA LEU A 227 -21.25 -14.21 -5.67
C LEU A 227 -22.75 -14.49 -5.56
N GLY A 228 -23.25 -14.76 -4.35
CA GLY A 228 -24.68 -14.98 -4.11
C GLY A 228 -25.53 -13.71 -4.21
N ASN A 229 -24.92 -12.53 -4.20
CA ASN A 229 -25.61 -11.23 -4.24
C ASN A 229 -25.29 -10.41 -5.51
N LEU A 230 -24.50 -10.97 -6.44
CA LEU A 230 -24.31 -10.38 -7.77
C LEU A 230 -25.61 -10.48 -8.57
N GLN A 231 -25.90 -9.43 -9.34
CA GLN A 231 -26.93 -9.45 -10.38
C GLN A 231 -26.39 -10.10 -11.67
N GLU A 232 -27.30 -10.48 -12.56
CA GLU A 232 -26.98 -11.15 -13.83
C GLU A 232 -25.92 -10.42 -14.66
N ASN A 233 -25.92 -9.09 -14.61
CA ASN A 233 -25.03 -8.21 -15.37
C ASN A 233 -23.87 -7.62 -14.54
N ASP A 234 -23.50 -8.23 -13.42
CA ASP A 234 -22.39 -7.73 -12.60
C ASP A 234 -21.08 -8.45 -12.92
N ILE A 235 -19.98 -7.69 -12.89
CA ILE A 235 -18.62 -8.22 -13.00
C ILE A 235 -17.96 -8.19 -11.62
N LEU A 236 -17.33 -9.30 -11.25
CA LEU A 236 -16.46 -9.41 -10.08
C LEU A 236 -15.00 -9.45 -10.53
N ILE A 237 -14.17 -8.61 -9.93
CA ILE A 237 -12.71 -8.65 -10.03
C ILE A 237 -12.15 -8.90 -8.62
N ILE A 238 -11.19 -9.82 -8.52
CA ILE A 238 -10.41 -10.05 -7.29
C ILE A 238 -8.96 -9.80 -7.65
N MET A 239 -8.28 -9.01 -6.84
CA MET A 239 -6.89 -8.67 -7.12
C MET A 239 -6.08 -8.51 -5.85
N SER A 240 -4.77 -8.56 -6.01
CA SER A 240 -3.81 -8.13 -5.01
C SER A 240 -2.81 -7.18 -5.62
N ASP A 241 -2.47 -6.14 -4.89
CA ASP A 241 -1.50 -5.13 -5.28
C ASP A 241 -0.08 -5.67 -5.38
N HIS A 242 0.28 -6.68 -4.58
CA HIS A 242 1.54 -7.43 -4.68
C HIS A 242 1.38 -8.87 -4.14
N GLY A 243 2.42 -9.69 -4.31
CA GLY A 243 2.48 -11.03 -3.73
C GLY A 243 3.20 -11.06 -2.39
N PHE A 244 3.41 -12.28 -1.90
CA PHE A 244 4.29 -12.60 -0.79
C PHE A 244 5.15 -13.82 -1.10
N GLY A 245 6.35 -13.83 -0.53
CA GLY A 245 7.30 -14.93 -0.66
C GLY A 245 8.15 -15.14 0.58
N HIS A 246 9.06 -16.11 0.51
CA HIS A 246 9.96 -16.44 1.61
C HIS A 246 11.24 -15.60 1.60
N TYR A 247 11.50 -14.92 2.71
CA TYR A 247 12.63 -14.00 2.91
C TYR A 247 13.51 -14.45 4.09
N PRO A 248 14.43 -15.41 3.89
CA PRO A 248 15.22 -15.96 4.99
C PRO A 248 16.24 -14.98 5.61
N TYR A 249 16.59 -13.91 4.90
CA TYR A 249 17.64 -12.97 5.30
C TYR A 249 17.17 -11.52 5.28
N VAL A 250 17.79 -10.69 6.12
CA VAL A 250 17.70 -9.23 6.07
C VAL A 250 19.06 -8.67 5.73
N ILE A 251 19.09 -7.63 4.90
CA ILE A 251 20.26 -6.83 4.60
C ILE A 251 20.05 -5.39 5.08
N HIS A 252 21.07 -4.88 5.78
CA HIS A 252 21.09 -3.55 6.37
C HIS A 252 21.76 -2.54 5.44
N LEU A 253 21.02 -2.03 4.44
CA LEU A 253 21.64 -1.20 3.39
C LEU A 253 22.16 0.14 3.90
N ASN A 254 21.50 0.77 4.87
CA ASN A 254 22.01 2.02 5.43
C ASN A 254 23.33 1.83 6.19
N LYS A 255 23.58 0.66 6.78
CA LYS A 255 24.90 0.31 7.29
C LYS A 255 25.95 0.27 6.18
N LEU A 256 25.67 -0.39 5.05
CA LEU A 256 26.59 -0.45 3.91
C LEU A 256 26.93 0.95 3.39
N LEU A 257 25.91 1.81 3.25
CA LEU A 257 26.08 3.19 2.79
C LEU A 257 26.91 4.02 3.79
N LYS A 258 26.72 3.81 5.10
CA LYS A 258 27.51 4.45 6.16
C LYS A 258 28.97 3.99 6.13
N ASP A 259 29.21 2.69 6.06
CA ASP A 259 30.56 2.10 6.04
C ASP A 259 31.36 2.55 4.80
N ARG A 260 30.67 2.95 3.72
CA ARG A 260 31.27 3.52 2.49
C ARG A 260 31.32 5.06 2.48
N GLY A 261 30.90 5.72 3.55
CA GLY A 261 30.95 7.19 3.67
C GLY A 261 29.85 7.96 2.92
N TYR A 262 28.83 7.27 2.38
CA TYR A 262 27.71 7.91 1.69
C TYR A 262 26.63 8.41 2.65
N LEU A 263 26.44 7.72 3.77
CA LEU A 263 25.41 8.02 4.75
C LEU A 263 26.02 8.61 6.02
N LYS A 264 25.45 9.73 6.48
CA LYS A 264 25.73 10.34 7.77
C LYS A 264 24.60 10.09 8.73
N THR A 265 24.92 10.12 10.02
CA THR A 265 23.95 9.88 11.08
C THR A 265 23.86 11.05 12.03
N VAL A 266 22.69 11.19 12.63
CA VAL A 266 22.42 12.10 13.74
C VAL A 266 21.84 11.31 14.90
N ILE A 267 22.20 11.72 16.11
CA ILE A 267 21.64 11.17 17.34
C ILE A 267 20.32 11.92 17.61
N LYS A 268 19.21 11.19 17.72
CA LYS A 268 17.89 11.73 18.07
C LYS A 268 17.49 11.28 19.47
N ASP A 269 16.92 12.19 20.23
CA ASP A 269 16.19 11.88 21.46
C ASP A 269 14.77 11.45 21.11
N VAL A 270 14.44 10.19 21.35
CA VAL A 270 13.11 9.61 21.12
C VAL A 270 12.23 9.62 22.38
N SER A 271 12.69 10.19 23.49
CA SER A 271 11.94 10.21 24.75
C SER A 271 10.73 11.15 24.74
N GLN A 272 10.58 12.00 23.72
CA GLN A 272 9.50 13.00 23.63
C GLN A 272 8.49 12.75 22.50
N ASP A 273 8.67 11.75 21.65
CA ASP A 273 7.87 11.54 20.45
C ASP A 273 7.18 10.17 20.47
N GLU A 274 6.04 10.09 21.15
CA GLU A 274 5.19 8.88 21.26
C GLU A 274 4.67 8.41 19.89
N THR A 275 4.52 9.33 18.93
CA THR A 275 4.09 9.04 17.57
C THR A 275 5.18 8.38 16.73
N LEU A 276 6.44 8.77 16.92
CA LEU A 276 7.57 8.18 16.20
C LEU A 276 7.90 6.78 16.73
N SER A 277 7.84 6.55 18.05
CA SER A 277 8.11 5.24 18.65
C SER A 277 7.09 4.17 18.25
N LYS A 278 5.81 4.54 18.10
CA LYS A 278 4.74 3.64 17.64
C LYS A 278 4.89 3.28 16.15
N ARG A 279 5.13 4.28 15.28
CA ARG A 279 5.37 4.11 13.83
C ARG A 279 6.68 3.38 13.48
N ILE A 280 7.69 3.47 14.35
CA ILE A 280 8.95 2.72 14.22
C ILE A 280 8.77 1.24 14.60
N SER A 281 7.86 0.92 15.52
CA SER A 281 7.62 -0.47 15.93
C SER A 281 6.96 -1.30 14.83
N GLU A 282 6.20 -0.66 13.94
CA GLU A 282 5.52 -1.26 12.78
C GLU A 282 6.47 -1.54 11.61
N SER A 283 7.64 -0.90 11.53
CA SER A 283 8.62 -1.07 10.43
C SER A 283 9.76 -2.06 10.71
N GLY A 284 9.59 -2.93 11.72
CA GLY A 284 10.50 -4.06 12.00
C GLY A 284 11.94 -3.70 12.40
N THR A 285 12.25 -2.42 12.60
CA THR A 285 13.62 -1.99 12.95
C THR A 285 13.93 -2.25 14.43
N LYS A 286 14.71 -3.30 14.71
CA LYS A 286 15.35 -3.48 16.03
C LYS A 286 16.43 -2.40 16.21
N LYS A 287 16.07 -1.29 16.85
CA LYS A 287 17.04 -0.28 17.27
C LYS A 287 17.72 -0.68 18.58
N LYS A 288 19.06 -0.60 18.62
CA LYS A 288 19.81 -0.49 19.89
C LYS A 288 19.49 0.89 20.48
N ILE A 289 18.51 0.96 21.38
CA ILE A 289 18.25 2.17 22.16
C ILE A 289 19.24 2.21 23.31
N SER A 290 20.18 3.16 23.28
CA SER A 290 21.07 3.43 24.41
C SER A 290 20.39 4.43 25.35
N TYR A 291 20.17 4.02 26.60
CA TYR A 291 19.65 4.89 27.64
C TYR A 291 20.80 5.51 28.43
N ILE A 292 20.91 6.84 28.44
CA ILE A 292 21.87 7.52 29.31
C ILE A 292 21.27 7.62 30.72
N LYS A 293 21.93 7.00 31.70
CA LYS A 293 21.66 7.23 33.13
C LYS A 293 22.34 8.53 33.57
N PRO A 294 21.71 9.35 34.42
CA PRO A 294 22.32 10.60 34.88
C PRO A 294 23.63 10.33 35.63
N PRO A 295 24.61 11.27 35.60
CA PRO A 295 25.91 11.10 36.25
C PRO A 295 25.78 10.78 37.74
N LYS A 296 26.52 9.79 38.25
CA LYS A 296 26.46 9.34 39.66
C LYS A 296 26.72 10.45 40.69
N ILE A 297 27.46 11.50 40.31
CA ILE A 297 27.77 12.67 41.16
C ILE A 297 26.50 13.47 41.50
N LEU A 298 25.61 13.69 40.53
CA LEU A 298 24.34 14.40 40.75
C LEU A 298 23.37 13.58 41.62
N LEU A 299 23.41 12.25 41.50
CA LEU A 299 22.62 11.35 42.35
C LEU A 299 23.11 11.37 43.82
N LYS A 300 24.43 11.45 44.04
CA LYS A 300 25.02 11.61 45.39
C LYS A 300 24.62 12.95 46.03
N LEU A 301 24.68 14.05 45.28
CA LEU A 301 24.26 15.38 45.77
C LEU A 301 22.77 15.43 46.14
N ALA A 302 21.91 14.68 45.43
CA ALA A 302 20.48 14.56 45.72
C ALA A 302 20.16 13.78 47.02
N THR A 303 21.14 13.09 47.59
CA THR A 303 21.00 12.34 48.87
C THR A 303 21.58 13.07 50.08
N HIS A 304 22.26 14.20 49.89
CA HIS A 304 22.90 14.96 50.98
C HIS A 304 21.86 15.74 51.82
N PRO A 305 21.82 15.63 53.16
CA PRO A 305 20.71 16.11 54.00
C PRO A 305 20.31 17.57 53.80
N ILE A 306 21.31 18.45 53.67
CA ILE A 306 21.15 19.92 53.56
C ILE A 306 20.68 20.34 52.16
N LEU A 307 21.21 19.70 51.11
CA LEU A 307 20.91 20.04 49.71
C LEU A 307 19.71 19.26 49.16
N LYS A 308 19.22 18.25 49.88
CA LYS A 308 18.15 17.31 49.49
C LYS A 308 16.87 17.97 48.94
N PRO A 309 16.33 19.08 49.50
CA PRO A 309 15.07 19.64 49.01
C PRO A 309 15.26 20.42 47.69
N ILE A 310 16.35 21.19 47.59
CA ILE A 310 16.66 22.05 46.44
C ILE A 310 17.16 21.19 45.27
N SER A 311 18.09 20.28 45.53
CA SER A 311 18.62 19.35 44.54
C SER A 311 17.55 18.38 44.02
N ARG A 312 16.60 17.89 44.84
CA ARG A 312 15.46 17.11 44.34
C ARG A 312 14.55 17.92 43.43
N LYS A 313 14.32 19.20 43.72
CA LYS A 313 13.48 20.07 42.90
C LYS A 313 14.16 20.35 41.55
N ILE A 314 15.45 20.68 41.56
CA ILE A 314 16.28 20.87 40.35
C ILE A 314 16.42 19.56 39.57
N TYR A 315 16.66 18.42 40.24
CA TYR A 315 16.74 17.10 39.61
C TYR A 315 15.40 16.68 39.01
N ARG A 316 14.27 16.94 39.67
CA ARG A 316 12.93 16.69 39.12
C ARG A 316 12.59 17.64 37.97
N LEU A 317 13.11 18.86 37.96
CA LEU A 317 12.95 19.83 36.87
C LEU A 317 13.81 19.46 35.64
N LEU A 318 15.08 19.07 35.85
CA LEU A 318 16.03 18.71 34.80
C LEU A 318 15.84 17.27 34.28
N PHE A 319 15.40 16.33 35.14
CA PHE A 319 15.32 14.90 34.87
C PHE A 319 13.95 14.31 35.22
N LYS A 320 12.87 15.02 34.86
CA LYS A 320 11.47 14.62 35.02
C LYS A 320 11.23 13.24 34.36
N SER A 321 11.50 12.17 35.11
CA SER A 321 11.19 10.74 34.85
C SER A 321 11.35 10.19 33.42
N LYS A 322 12.22 10.74 32.57
CA LYS A 322 12.48 10.18 31.23
C LYS A 322 13.92 9.72 31.13
N GLN A 323 14.12 8.41 31.02
CA GLN A 323 15.36 7.94 30.39
C GLN A 323 15.39 8.55 28.99
N ILE A 324 16.47 9.26 28.67
CA ILE A 324 16.67 9.79 27.32
C ILE A 324 17.03 8.59 26.44
N GLY A 325 16.07 8.15 25.63
CA GLY A 325 16.31 7.15 24.60
C GLY A 325 17.01 7.83 23.45
N LEU A 326 18.31 7.59 23.28
CA LEU A 326 19.05 8.09 22.13
C LEU A 326 19.08 7.01 21.05
N VAL A 327 18.71 7.40 19.84
CA VAL A 327 18.74 6.55 18.66
C VAL A 327 19.56 7.25 17.59
N GLU A 328 20.57 6.55 17.10
CA GLU A 328 21.25 6.95 15.87
C GLU A 328 20.29 6.73 14.68
N SER A 329 20.12 7.79 13.90
CA SER A 329 19.20 7.83 12.76
C SER A 329 19.88 8.47 11.56
N VAL A 330 19.33 8.27 10.36
CA VAL A 330 19.87 8.86 9.14
C VAL A 330 19.77 10.39 9.20
N ASP A 331 20.87 11.06 8.90
CA ASP A 331 20.90 12.49 8.60
C ASP A 331 20.61 12.69 7.11
N PHE A 332 19.33 12.74 6.75
CA PHE A 332 18.92 12.85 5.35
C PHE A 332 19.49 14.09 4.65
N LYS A 333 19.69 15.19 5.39
CA LYS A 333 20.17 16.46 4.82
C LYS A 333 21.65 16.38 4.45
N ASN A 334 22.47 15.73 5.28
CA ASN A 334 23.92 15.71 5.08
C ASN A 334 24.45 14.38 4.51
N SER A 335 23.59 13.38 4.32
CA SER A 335 23.91 12.14 3.61
C SER A 335 23.85 12.36 2.11
N ARG A 336 24.76 11.72 1.37
CA ARG A 336 24.78 11.70 -0.10
C ARG A 336 23.91 10.60 -0.68
N ALA A 337 23.79 9.47 0.01
CA ALA A 337 22.90 8.37 -0.35
C ALA A 337 22.25 7.75 0.88
N PHE A 338 20.99 7.35 0.78
CA PHE A 338 20.25 6.71 1.88
C PHE A 338 19.03 5.92 1.41
N VAL A 339 18.64 4.94 2.21
CA VAL A 339 17.33 4.28 2.16
C VAL A 339 16.41 4.97 3.20
N PRO A 340 15.28 5.57 2.80
CA PRO A 340 14.42 6.33 3.71
C PRO A 340 13.75 5.49 4.78
N THR A 341 13.13 4.37 4.37
CA THR A 341 12.43 3.44 5.25
C THR A 341 12.66 1.99 4.80
N SER A 342 12.34 1.03 5.66
CA SER A 342 12.40 -0.40 5.31
C SER A 342 11.33 -0.82 4.28
N GLU A 343 10.36 0.06 3.99
CA GLU A 343 9.33 -0.13 2.95
C GLU A 343 9.77 0.43 1.59
N SER A 344 10.74 1.37 1.56
CA SER A 344 11.07 2.12 0.34
C SER A 344 11.72 1.30 -0.76
N TRP A 345 12.48 0.25 -0.40
CA TRP A 345 13.19 -0.65 -1.33
C TRP A 345 13.94 0.07 -2.47
N SER A 346 14.57 1.18 -2.10
CA SER A 346 15.21 2.09 -3.03
C SER A 346 16.23 2.98 -2.32
N ILE A 347 17.16 3.55 -3.09
CA ILE A 347 18.18 4.51 -2.60
C ILE A 347 17.93 5.86 -3.25
N TYR A 348 17.88 6.89 -2.41
CA TYR A 348 17.87 8.29 -2.83
C TYR A 348 19.28 8.86 -2.79
N LEU A 349 19.62 9.68 -3.79
CA LEU A 349 20.82 10.49 -3.82
C LEU A 349 20.48 11.96 -3.55
N ASN A 350 21.22 12.54 -2.61
CA ASN A 350 21.13 13.95 -2.24
C ASN A 350 22.44 14.64 -2.67
N VAL A 351 22.58 14.78 -4.00
CA VAL A 351 23.74 15.36 -4.68
C VAL A 351 23.21 16.27 -5.78
N ASN A 352 23.63 17.54 -5.73
CA ASN A 352 23.18 18.58 -6.66
C ASN A 352 23.95 18.55 -7.98
N ASP A 353 25.24 18.20 -7.95
CA ASP A 353 26.04 18.08 -9.16
C ASP A 353 25.65 16.83 -9.95
N THR A 354 25.21 17.01 -11.19
CA THR A 354 24.69 15.92 -12.03
C THR A 354 25.77 14.88 -12.34
N HIS A 355 27.00 15.29 -12.64
CA HIS A 355 28.09 14.36 -12.94
C HIS A 355 28.47 13.51 -11.73
N GLU A 356 28.55 14.12 -10.56
CA GLU A 356 28.81 13.43 -9.30
C GLU A 356 27.67 12.49 -8.93
N ARG A 357 26.41 12.92 -9.10
CA ARG A 357 25.22 12.10 -8.89
C ARG A 357 25.27 10.83 -9.75
N GLU A 358 25.54 10.98 -11.04
CA GLU A 358 25.68 9.86 -11.99
C GLU A 358 26.83 8.93 -11.61
N ARG A 359 27.98 9.49 -11.21
CA ARG A 359 29.13 8.70 -10.76
C ARG A 359 28.77 7.84 -9.55
N ILE A 360 28.14 8.41 -8.51
CA ILE A 360 27.71 7.66 -7.32
C ILE A 360 26.66 6.62 -7.69
N ARG A 361 25.68 7.00 -8.52
CA ARG A 361 24.60 6.10 -8.95
C ARG A 361 25.19 4.84 -9.59
N ASN A 362 26.10 5.00 -10.54
CA ASN A 362 26.77 3.90 -11.22
C ASN A 362 27.66 3.06 -10.28
N GLU A 363 28.36 3.71 -9.35
CA GLU A 363 29.17 3.01 -8.33
C GLU A 363 28.31 2.13 -7.43
N LEU A 364 27.18 2.66 -6.93
CA LEU A 364 26.25 1.92 -6.08
C LEU A 364 25.54 0.82 -6.87
N ILE A 365 25.10 1.05 -8.10
CA ILE A 365 24.50 0.01 -8.95
C ILE A 365 25.49 -1.16 -9.14
N ASN A 366 26.76 -0.85 -9.45
CA ASN A 366 27.80 -1.87 -9.61
C ASN A 366 28.07 -2.65 -8.30
N LEU A 367 28.04 -1.96 -7.15
CA LEU A 367 28.17 -2.58 -5.85
C LEU A 367 27.01 -3.55 -5.56
N LEU A 368 25.77 -3.09 -5.74
CA LEU A 368 24.57 -3.89 -5.48
C LEU A 368 24.49 -5.11 -6.41
N ASN A 369 24.83 -4.95 -7.69
CA ASN A 369 24.84 -6.06 -8.66
C ASN A 369 25.85 -7.18 -8.35
N LYS A 370 26.91 -6.86 -7.59
CA LYS A 370 27.95 -7.80 -7.16
C LYS A 370 27.73 -8.33 -5.74
N LEU A 371 26.70 -7.85 -5.04
CA LEU A 371 26.51 -8.22 -3.64
C LEU A 371 25.94 -9.64 -3.52
N GLU A 372 26.70 -10.50 -2.85
CA GLU A 372 26.35 -11.90 -2.64
C GLU A 372 26.45 -12.28 -1.16
N PHE A 373 25.61 -13.21 -0.74
CA PHE A 373 25.65 -13.82 0.58
C PHE A 373 25.42 -15.32 0.45
N ASN A 374 26.34 -16.13 0.98
CA ASN A 374 26.35 -17.59 0.85
C ASN A 374 26.22 -18.08 -0.61
N GLY A 375 26.93 -17.43 -1.56
CA GLY A 375 26.90 -17.78 -2.98
C GLY A 375 25.60 -17.40 -3.71
N LYS A 376 24.70 -16.67 -3.06
CA LYS A 376 23.45 -16.16 -3.66
C LYS A 376 23.50 -14.65 -3.81
N LYS A 377 23.16 -14.14 -4.99
CA LYS A 377 22.97 -12.68 -5.21
C LYS A 377 21.88 -12.14 -4.30
N VAL A 378 22.17 -11.01 -3.66
CA VAL A 378 21.20 -10.29 -2.79
C VAL A 378 20.10 -9.67 -3.63
N PHE A 379 20.48 -9.00 -4.72
CA PHE A 379 19.56 -8.33 -5.64
C PHE A 379 19.37 -9.16 -6.90
N LYS A 380 18.11 -9.43 -7.24
CA LYS A 380 17.72 -10.08 -8.50
C LYS A 380 17.93 -9.12 -9.67
N ARG A 381 17.58 -7.85 -9.48
CA ARG A 381 17.76 -6.78 -10.45
C ARG A 381 17.85 -5.44 -9.76
N VAL A 382 18.70 -4.57 -10.26
CA VAL A 382 18.90 -3.18 -9.83
C VAL A 382 18.60 -2.29 -11.03
N PHE A 383 17.88 -1.21 -10.80
CA PHE A 383 17.36 -0.33 -11.85
C PHE A 383 17.68 1.13 -11.52
N THR A 384 17.85 1.91 -12.56
CA THR A 384 17.69 3.36 -12.51
C THR A 384 16.19 3.73 -12.51
N ARG A 385 15.87 4.94 -12.06
CA ARG A 385 14.49 5.44 -12.08
C ARG A 385 13.90 5.53 -13.48
N GLU A 386 14.72 5.88 -14.47
CA GLU A 386 14.27 6.09 -15.85
C GLU A 386 13.94 4.77 -16.56
N GLU A 387 14.47 3.64 -16.06
CA GLU A 387 14.11 2.30 -16.55
C GLU A 387 12.71 1.86 -16.08
N ILE A 388 12.25 2.36 -14.93
CA ILE A 388 11.00 1.90 -14.28
C ILE A 388 9.88 2.91 -14.45
N TYR A 389 10.17 4.19 -14.32
CA TYR A 389 9.18 5.25 -14.27
C TYR A 389 9.25 6.16 -15.49
N SER A 390 8.07 6.68 -15.86
CA SER A 390 7.93 7.73 -16.86
C SER A 390 6.91 8.76 -16.38
N GLY A 391 7.05 10.01 -16.81
CA GLY A 391 6.11 11.08 -16.48
C GLY A 391 6.74 12.27 -15.76
N PRO A 392 5.93 13.27 -15.41
CA PRO A 392 6.40 14.56 -14.91
C PRO A 392 7.04 14.54 -13.52
N PHE A 393 6.93 13.43 -12.77
CA PHE A 393 7.46 13.33 -11.41
C PHE A 393 8.66 12.39 -11.28
N VAL A 394 9.23 11.89 -12.39
CA VAL A 394 10.40 11.01 -12.38
C VAL A 394 11.60 11.63 -11.64
N ASP A 395 11.80 12.94 -11.74
CA ASP A 395 12.90 13.63 -11.06
C ASP A 395 12.81 13.57 -9.53
N PHE A 396 11.61 13.30 -8.98
CA PHE A 396 11.38 13.14 -7.54
C PHE A 396 11.45 11.68 -7.08
N ALA A 397 11.56 10.72 -8.00
CA ALA A 397 11.68 9.30 -7.69
C ALA A 397 13.01 8.98 -6.97
N PRO A 398 13.14 7.81 -6.32
CA PRO A 398 14.43 7.30 -5.88
C PRO A 398 15.40 7.12 -7.06
N ASP A 399 16.72 7.29 -6.88
CA ASP A 399 17.72 7.12 -7.94
C ASP A 399 17.94 5.67 -8.37
N ILE A 400 17.89 4.77 -7.39
CA ILE A 400 18.17 3.36 -7.57
C ILE A 400 17.04 2.57 -6.95
N LEU A 401 16.43 1.70 -7.74
CA LEU A 401 15.39 0.77 -7.31
C LEU A 401 15.89 -0.65 -7.46
N PHE A 402 15.33 -1.59 -6.71
CA PHE A 402 15.76 -2.97 -6.81
C PHE A 402 14.67 -3.97 -6.48
N LEU A 403 14.83 -5.16 -7.05
CA LEU A 403 14.14 -6.38 -6.64
C LEU A 403 15.16 -7.29 -5.98
N THR A 404 14.82 -7.82 -4.81
CA THR A 404 15.72 -8.66 -4.02
C THR A 404 15.48 -10.14 -4.32
N ASN A 405 16.36 -11.00 -3.83
CA ASN A 405 16.29 -12.45 -4.03
C ASN A 405 16.09 -13.17 -2.68
N GLY A 406 15.00 -12.83 -1.98
CA GLY A 406 14.70 -13.32 -0.63
C GLY A 406 15.50 -12.61 0.47
N PHE A 407 15.91 -11.37 0.23
CA PHE A 407 16.58 -10.50 1.21
C PHE A 407 15.68 -9.32 1.51
N PHE A 408 15.20 -9.22 2.75
CA PHE A 408 14.47 -8.06 3.21
C PHE A 408 15.46 -6.91 3.35
N VAL A 409 15.15 -5.74 2.79
CA VAL A 409 16.00 -4.58 2.89
C VAL A 409 15.47 -3.70 4.01
N ASP A 410 16.25 -3.56 5.08
CA ASP A 410 15.89 -2.66 6.15
C ASP A 410 16.66 -1.32 6.06
N ALA A 411 16.13 -0.31 6.74
CA ALA A 411 16.75 1.01 6.84
C ALA A 411 17.56 1.19 8.13
N ALA A 412 17.93 0.11 8.84
CA ALA A 412 18.66 0.21 10.09
C ALA A 412 20.12 0.65 9.84
N VAL A 413 20.65 1.48 10.76
CA VAL A 413 22.01 2.04 10.64
C VAL A 413 22.97 1.45 11.68
N SER A 414 22.51 1.25 12.91
CA SER A 414 23.33 0.84 14.06
C SER A 414 23.23 -0.65 14.32
N VAL A 415 23.72 -1.43 13.38
CA VAL A 415 23.67 -2.90 13.38
C VAL A 415 25.05 -3.49 13.22
N ASP A 416 25.29 -4.64 13.86
CA ASP A 416 26.63 -5.23 13.92
C ASP A 416 26.95 -5.98 12.61
N LYS A 417 25.94 -6.60 11.98
CA LYS A 417 26.08 -7.40 10.76
C LYS A 417 25.44 -6.69 9.57
N LEU A 418 26.03 -6.87 8.38
CA LEU A 418 25.42 -6.39 7.13
C LEU A 418 24.24 -7.28 6.71
N VAL A 419 24.36 -8.60 6.89
CA VAL A 419 23.32 -9.58 6.58
C VAL A 419 23.13 -10.52 7.76
N GLU A 420 21.88 -10.84 8.10
CA GLU A 420 21.54 -11.79 9.15
C GLU A 420 20.20 -12.51 8.88
N PRO A 421 19.90 -13.61 9.59
CA PRO A 421 18.61 -14.29 9.45
C PRO A 421 17.42 -13.39 9.78
N TYR A 422 16.44 -13.35 8.89
CA TYR A 422 15.21 -12.57 9.08
C TYR A 422 14.12 -13.44 9.71
N LYS A 423 13.70 -13.06 10.91
CA LYS A 423 12.81 -13.89 11.74
C LYS A 423 11.34 -13.96 11.27
N PRO A 424 10.74 -12.91 10.68
CA PRO A 424 9.42 -13.01 10.05
C PRO A 424 9.43 -13.99 8.87
N ALA A 425 10.56 -14.03 8.15
CA ALA A 425 10.84 -14.97 7.07
C ALA A 425 9.93 -14.80 5.82
N SER A 426 9.28 -13.65 5.67
CA SER A 426 8.43 -13.30 4.54
C SER A 426 8.42 -11.80 4.26
N PHE A 427 8.22 -11.45 3.00
CA PHE A 427 8.00 -10.07 2.57
C PHE A 427 7.35 -10.07 1.18
N HIS A 428 7.12 -8.86 0.64
CA HIS A 428 6.44 -8.62 -0.62
C HIS A 428 7.16 -9.26 -1.81
N GLU A 429 6.38 -9.75 -2.77
CA GLU A 429 6.85 -10.25 -4.06
C GLU A 429 6.18 -9.49 -5.19
N LEU A 430 6.82 -9.44 -6.37
CA LEU A 430 6.34 -8.63 -7.49
C LEU A 430 4.94 -9.03 -8.00
N PHE A 431 4.58 -10.31 -7.90
CA PHE A 431 3.37 -10.84 -8.50
C PHE A 431 2.30 -11.20 -7.46
N GLY A 432 1.22 -10.42 -7.45
CA GLY A 432 -0.02 -10.73 -6.74
C GLY A 432 -0.95 -11.61 -7.58
N ILE A 433 -2.22 -11.64 -7.17
CA ILE A 433 -3.28 -12.36 -7.88
C ILE A 433 -4.14 -11.44 -8.75
N PHE A 434 -4.68 -11.98 -9.84
CA PHE A 434 -5.77 -11.40 -10.61
C PHE A 434 -6.80 -12.48 -10.91
N LEU A 435 -8.09 -12.14 -10.76
CA LEU A 435 -9.22 -12.94 -11.18
C LEU A 435 -10.38 -12.04 -11.63
N ALA A 436 -11.02 -12.37 -12.74
CA ALA A 436 -12.25 -11.76 -13.20
C ALA A 436 -13.32 -12.83 -13.45
N TYR A 437 -14.57 -12.53 -13.09
CA TYR A 437 -15.72 -13.43 -13.20
C TYR A 437 -16.99 -12.63 -13.49
N GLY A 438 -17.87 -13.16 -14.33
CA GLY A 438 -19.15 -12.54 -14.68
C GLY A 438 -19.53 -12.76 -16.14
N PRO A 439 -20.66 -12.20 -16.60
CA PRO A 439 -21.11 -12.32 -17.99
C PRO A 439 -20.09 -11.72 -18.96
N GLY A 440 -19.83 -12.43 -20.05
CA GLY A 440 -18.88 -11.99 -21.07
C GLY A 440 -17.41 -12.09 -20.66
N ILE A 441 -17.09 -12.70 -19.51
CA ILE A 441 -15.71 -13.03 -19.09
C ILE A 441 -15.41 -14.48 -19.44
N LYS A 442 -14.27 -14.73 -20.09
CA LYS A 442 -13.82 -16.08 -20.47
C LYS A 442 -13.58 -16.95 -19.24
N LYS A 443 -13.88 -18.24 -19.37
CA LYS A 443 -13.66 -19.26 -18.34
C LYS A 443 -12.31 -19.92 -18.52
N GLY A 444 -11.54 -20.07 -17.44
CA GLY A 444 -10.24 -20.73 -17.42
C GLY A 444 -9.10 -20.00 -18.15
N GLN A 445 -9.33 -18.77 -18.64
CA GLN A 445 -8.33 -18.00 -19.37
C GLN A 445 -7.20 -17.55 -18.44
N ARG A 446 -5.96 -17.78 -18.87
CA ARG A 446 -4.76 -17.29 -18.18
C ARG A 446 -4.42 -15.87 -18.59
N VAL A 447 -4.09 -15.03 -17.60
CA VAL A 447 -3.79 -13.62 -17.82
C VAL A 447 -2.51 -13.24 -17.08
N ASN A 448 -1.66 -12.45 -17.74
CA ASN A 448 -0.60 -11.70 -17.08
C ASN A 448 -0.96 -10.23 -17.21
N ALA A 449 -1.41 -9.65 -16.11
CA ALA A 449 -1.85 -8.26 -16.04
C ALA A 449 -0.84 -7.46 -15.22
N LYS A 450 -0.89 -6.14 -15.35
CA LYS A 450 -0.22 -5.20 -14.47
C LYS A 450 -1.25 -4.45 -13.64
N ILE A 451 -0.86 -3.99 -12.46
CA ILE A 451 -1.78 -3.33 -11.54
C ILE A 451 -2.48 -2.10 -12.15
N TYR A 452 -1.79 -1.36 -13.01
CA TYR A 452 -2.35 -0.21 -13.71
C TYR A 452 -3.23 -0.59 -14.92
N ASP A 453 -3.32 -1.86 -15.33
CA ASP A 453 -4.27 -2.34 -16.36
C ASP A 453 -5.72 -2.41 -15.85
N ILE A 454 -5.92 -2.39 -14.53
CA ILE A 454 -7.24 -2.58 -13.92
C ILE A 454 -8.16 -1.37 -14.15
N ALA A 455 -7.68 -0.15 -13.90
CA ALA A 455 -8.42 1.09 -14.15
C ALA A 455 -8.95 1.22 -15.60
N PRO A 456 -8.11 1.12 -16.66
CA PRO A 456 -8.60 1.20 -18.03
C PRO A 456 -9.56 0.05 -18.39
N THR A 457 -9.35 -1.13 -17.81
CA THR A 457 -10.29 -2.26 -18.00
C THR A 457 -11.66 -1.98 -17.38
N ILE A 458 -11.72 -1.40 -16.18
CA ILE A 458 -12.99 -1.01 -15.54
C ILE A 458 -13.69 0.10 -16.35
N LEU A 459 -12.96 1.12 -16.79
CA LEU A 459 -13.54 2.18 -17.65
C LEU A 459 -14.14 1.60 -18.93
N HIS A 460 -13.45 0.61 -19.54
CA HIS A 460 -13.94 -0.08 -20.73
C HIS A 460 -15.23 -0.87 -20.49
N ILE A 461 -15.33 -1.57 -19.36
CA ILE A 461 -16.54 -2.30 -18.93
C ILE A 461 -17.74 -1.32 -18.85
N PHE A 462 -17.54 -0.15 -18.24
CA PHE A 462 -18.56 0.91 -18.20
C PHE A 462 -18.78 1.64 -19.54
N GLY A 463 -18.02 1.32 -20.58
CA GLY A 463 -18.14 1.94 -21.91
C GLY A 463 -17.68 3.40 -21.95
N LEU A 464 -16.79 3.78 -21.03
CA LEU A 464 -16.25 5.12 -20.95
C LEU A 464 -14.98 5.26 -21.79
N PRO A 465 -14.74 6.45 -22.40
CA PRO A 465 -13.46 6.76 -23.01
C PRO A 465 -12.30 6.69 -22.00
N LEU A 466 -11.13 6.27 -22.45
CA LEU A 466 -9.96 6.10 -21.60
C LEU A 466 -9.05 7.34 -21.76
N PRO A 467 -8.62 8.00 -20.68
CA PRO A 467 -7.54 8.97 -20.76
C PRO A 467 -6.30 8.34 -21.40
N ASN A 468 -5.78 8.98 -22.45
CA ASN A 468 -4.63 8.50 -23.22
C ASN A 468 -3.30 8.60 -22.46
N ASP A 469 -3.31 9.18 -21.26
CA ASP A 469 -2.16 9.29 -20.36
C ASP A 469 -2.10 8.17 -19.29
N MET A 470 -3.06 7.23 -19.29
CA MET A 470 -2.96 5.97 -18.56
C MET A 470 -1.85 5.09 -19.15
N ASP A 471 -1.11 4.40 -18.29
CA ASP A 471 -0.07 3.44 -18.68
C ASP A 471 -0.64 2.05 -18.94
N GLY A 472 -1.74 1.71 -18.27
CA GLY A 472 -2.38 0.41 -18.42
C GLY A 472 -3.10 0.23 -19.73
N ARG A 473 -3.13 -1.01 -20.17
CA ARG A 473 -3.96 -1.45 -21.30
C ARG A 473 -5.28 -2.02 -20.81
N VAL A 474 -6.28 -2.03 -21.69
CA VAL A 474 -7.48 -2.84 -21.46
C VAL A 474 -7.10 -4.31 -21.60
N LEU A 475 -7.47 -5.13 -20.62
CA LEU A 475 -7.29 -6.58 -20.64
C LEU A 475 -8.30 -7.25 -21.59
N MET A 476 -8.24 -6.91 -22.88
CA MET A 476 -9.20 -7.40 -23.89
C MET A 476 -9.28 -8.93 -23.95
N GLU A 477 -8.18 -9.61 -23.62
CA GLU A 477 -8.08 -11.07 -23.64
C GLU A 477 -9.02 -11.78 -22.67
N ILE A 478 -9.52 -11.10 -21.63
CA ILE A 478 -10.43 -11.69 -20.63
C ILE A 478 -11.87 -11.77 -21.13
N PHE A 479 -12.22 -11.03 -22.18
CA PHE A 479 -13.59 -10.96 -22.67
C PHE A 479 -13.89 -12.06 -23.68
N GLU A 480 -15.07 -12.67 -23.57
CA GLU A 480 -15.60 -13.61 -24.57
C GLU A 480 -15.81 -12.88 -25.90
N GLU A 481 -15.49 -13.53 -27.02
CA GLU A 481 -15.49 -12.89 -28.36
C GLU A 481 -16.86 -12.30 -28.74
N ASN A 482 -17.95 -12.93 -28.29
CA ASN A 482 -19.30 -12.49 -28.57
C ASN A 482 -19.85 -11.46 -27.58
N SER A 483 -19.12 -11.16 -26.51
CA SER A 483 -19.52 -10.16 -25.50
C SER A 483 -19.55 -8.74 -26.07
N GLU A 484 -20.34 -7.86 -25.46
CA GLU A 484 -20.33 -6.44 -25.82
C GLU A 484 -18.96 -5.79 -25.56
N PHE A 485 -18.21 -6.28 -24.57
CA PHE A 485 -16.90 -5.75 -24.19
C PHE A 485 -15.85 -6.03 -25.27
N ALA A 486 -15.84 -7.25 -25.83
CA ALA A 486 -14.92 -7.61 -26.91
C ALA A 486 -15.25 -6.88 -28.22
N LYS A 487 -16.55 -6.69 -28.52
CA LYS A 487 -17.02 -5.98 -29.72
C LYS A 487 -16.76 -4.47 -29.66
N ARG A 488 -16.73 -3.89 -28.47
CA ARG A 488 -16.44 -2.48 -28.24
C ARG A 488 -14.93 -2.24 -28.38
N LYS A 489 -14.53 -1.35 -29.29
CA LYS A 489 -13.12 -0.91 -29.36
C LYS A 489 -12.84 0.13 -28.27
N PRO A 490 -11.76 0.00 -27.48
CA PRO A 490 -11.35 1.03 -26.52
C PRO A 490 -11.18 2.39 -27.22
N LYS A 491 -11.78 3.44 -26.65
CA LYS A 491 -11.71 4.80 -27.19
C LYS A 491 -10.81 5.65 -26.30
N TYR A 492 -9.64 6.02 -26.79
CA TYR A 492 -8.72 6.90 -26.07
C TYR A 492 -9.05 8.38 -26.31
N VAL A 493 -8.95 9.20 -25.26
CA VAL A 493 -9.21 10.64 -25.28
C VAL A 493 -8.15 11.38 -24.49
N ASP A 494 -7.91 12.64 -24.82
CA ASP A 494 -7.14 13.55 -23.98
C ASP A 494 -7.81 13.71 -22.59
N PRO A 495 -7.05 13.82 -21.49
CA PRO A 495 -7.62 13.98 -20.15
C PRO A 495 -8.60 15.16 -20.02
N SER A 496 -8.40 16.25 -20.77
CA SER A 496 -9.30 17.41 -20.79
C SER A 496 -10.68 17.12 -21.35
N TYR A 497 -10.89 15.97 -22.02
CA TYR A 497 -12.20 15.55 -22.54
C TYR A 497 -13.28 15.56 -21.46
N TYR A 498 -12.96 15.10 -20.25
CA TYR A 498 -13.91 15.01 -19.15
C TYR A 498 -14.28 16.38 -18.57
N GLU A 499 -13.39 17.36 -18.65
CA GLU A 499 -13.64 18.74 -18.22
C GLU A 499 -14.51 19.47 -19.25
N LYS A 500 -14.09 19.45 -20.52
CA LYS A 500 -14.82 20.08 -21.64
C LYS A 500 -16.26 19.57 -21.75
N LYS A 501 -16.44 18.24 -21.66
CA LYS A 501 -17.78 17.64 -21.75
C LYS A 501 -18.69 18.07 -20.60
N GLN A 502 -18.14 18.25 -19.40
CA GLN A 502 -18.91 18.70 -18.24
C GLN A 502 -19.33 20.16 -18.39
N GLU A 503 -18.45 21.02 -18.94
CA GLU A 503 -18.77 22.41 -19.26
C GLU A 503 -19.86 22.51 -20.33
N ASP A 504 -19.76 21.71 -21.40
CA ASP A 504 -20.78 21.65 -22.46
C ASP A 504 -22.16 21.23 -21.91
N GLU A 505 -22.19 20.24 -21.02
CA GLU A 505 -23.43 19.78 -20.38
C GLU A 505 -24.03 20.85 -19.46
N LYS A 506 -23.19 21.56 -18.69
CA LYS A 506 -23.62 22.72 -17.87
C LYS A 506 -24.19 23.84 -18.75
N LEU A 507 -23.51 24.17 -19.84
CA LEU A 507 -23.94 25.19 -20.80
C LEU A 507 -25.28 24.81 -21.44
N LYS A 508 -25.44 23.57 -21.90
CA LYS A 508 -26.71 23.06 -22.44
C LYS A 508 -27.84 23.15 -21.43
N LYS A 509 -27.60 22.80 -20.17
CA LYS A 509 -28.59 22.91 -19.09
C LYS A 509 -28.96 24.36 -18.81
N ALA A 510 -27.99 25.26 -18.77
CA ALA A 510 -28.22 26.70 -18.61
C ALA A 510 -29.06 27.28 -19.76
N ILE A 511 -28.71 26.95 -21.01
CA ILE A 511 -29.48 27.36 -22.20
C ILE A 511 -30.92 26.82 -22.15
N LYS A 512 -31.11 25.55 -21.77
CA LYS A 512 -32.45 24.96 -21.62
C LYS A 512 -33.27 25.71 -20.57
N ASN A 513 -32.68 26.04 -19.42
CA ASN A 513 -33.35 26.77 -18.36
C ASN A 513 -33.71 28.21 -18.77
N LEU A 514 -32.84 28.89 -19.53
CA LEU A 514 -33.12 30.21 -20.08
C LEU A 514 -34.28 30.18 -21.09
N LYS A 515 -34.31 29.18 -22.00
CA LYS A 515 -35.41 28.99 -22.97
C LYS A 515 -36.75 28.66 -22.31
N LEU A 516 -36.75 28.02 -21.14
CA LEU A 516 -37.95 27.77 -20.35
C LEU A 516 -38.44 29.04 -19.65
N LYS A 517 -37.52 29.88 -19.16
CA LYS A 517 -37.84 31.17 -18.55
C LYS A 517 -38.30 32.24 -19.54
N SER A 518 -37.86 32.17 -20.81
CA SER A 518 -38.30 33.09 -21.87
C SER A 518 -39.62 32.70 -22.54
N LYS A 519 -40.29 31.64 -22.05
CA LYS A 519 -41.62 31.18 -22.51
C LYS A 519 -42.73 31.42 -21.47
N ILE A 520 -42.39 32.08 -20.36
CA ILE A 520 -43.28 32.61 -19.33
C ILE A 520 -43.25 34.14 -19.52
#